data_AF-A0AAD3XNI1-F1
#
_entry.id   AF-A0AAD3XNI1-F1
#
_cell.length_a   1.000
_cell.length_b   1.000
_cell.length_c   1.000
_cell.angle_alpha   90.00
_cell.angle_beta   90.00
_cell.angle_gamma   90.00
#
_symmetry.space_group_name_H-M   'P 1'
#
loop_
_entity.id
_entity.type
_entity.pdbx_description
1 polymer ?
#
loop_
_entity_poly.entity_id
_entity_poly.type
_entity_poly.pdbx_seq_one_letter_code
_entity_poly.pdbx_strand_id
1 'polypeptide(L)'
;MGALLYCLKRADNPTLPLTFPSFTQTSELSSKSNANATSSFATVSAVCSSLCDFGWSILKSSLVEDDKTPIRSGDGAVEFRPVEISTLAFSLDQVKQIKDKLRVAINDVIAGIIFCGTRLYMQGRGNKMQNSNSTALVLLNTRNIDGYKSLKEMVKVGKETAWGNRFTFLHASVPDPIIDETFNPLEFVFRTKKIIKKKRSSLAVHLTGQILETLRKYRGPEAAAQYIHTLLKNSSMTISNMIGPAEQMALADHPIKGLYFMVVGVPQSLTITVMSYMRKLRIAVGVEKGFIDSQNFISCLQNAFELTFKAANKSG
;
A
#
# COMPACT_ATOMS: atom_id res chain seq x y z
N MET A 1 -5.41 -12.75 8.92
CA MET A 1 -3.97 -13.06 8.85
C MET A 1 -3.36 -13.46 10.19
N GLY A 2 -3.37 -12.63 11.24
CA GLY A 2 -2.77 -13.02 12.54
C GLY A 2 -3.30 -14.36 13.09
N ALA A 3 -4.60 -14.61 12.98
CA ALA A 3 -5.18 -15.90 13.38
C ALA A 3 -4.73 -17.08 12.52
N LEU A 4 -4.58 -16.88 11.22
CA LEU A 4 -4.05 -17.90 10.31
C LEU A 4 -2.62 -18.27 10.68
N LEU A 5 -1.76 -17.27 10.91
CA LEU A 5 -0.36 -17.46 11.26
C LEU A 5 -0.19 -18.17 12.61
N TYR A 6 -1.12 -17.97 13.55
CA TYR A 6 -1.14 -18.70 14.82
C TYR A 6 -1.34 -20.22 14.65
N CYS A 7 -2.03 -20.65 13.60
CA CYS A 7 -2.24 -22.07 13.30
C CYS A 7 -1.05 -22.72 12.55
N LEU A 8 -0.07 -21.92 12.14
CA LEU A 8 1.08 -22.38 11.36
C LEU A 8 2.32 -22.52 12.26
N LYS A 9 3.13 -23.52 11.97
CA LYS A 9 4.39 -23.77 12.67
C LYS A 9 5.58 -23.50 11.75
N ARG A 10 6.75 -23.30 12.32
CA ARG A 10 8.00 -23.30 11.58
C ARG A 10 8.26 -24.70 11.00
N ALA A 11 8.66 -24.76 9.73
CA ALA A 11 8.93 -26.02 9.05
C ALA A 11 10.26 -26.65 9.50
N ASP A 12 11.23 -25.84 9.90
CA ASP A 12 12.54 -26.28 10.37
C ASP A 12 12.53 -26.71 11.84
N ASN A 13 11.82 -25.99 12.69
CA ASN A 13 11.62 -26.36 14.09
C ASN A 13 10.24 -25.92 14.61
N PRO A 14 9.27 -26.86 14.72
CA PRO A 14 7.89 -26.54 15.14
C PRO A 14 7.75 -25.99 16.57
N THR A 15 8.77 -26.11 17.42
CA THR A 15 8.74 -25.59 18.80
C THR A 15 9.09 -24.11 18.87
N LEU A 16 9.70 -23.55 17.81
CA LEU A 16 10.09 -22.14 17.77
C LEU A 16 8.96 -21.27 17.19
N PRO A 17 8.77 -20.04 17.72
CA PRO A 17 7.80 -19.10 17.16
C PRO A 17 8.27 -18.57 15.80
N LEU A 18 7.32 -18.14 14.98
CA LEU A 18 7.59 -17.41 13.74
C LEU A 18 8.20 -16.04 14.05
N THR A 19 9.22 -15.66 13.29
CA THR A 19 9.81 -14.33 13.42
C THR A 19 9.42 -13.45 12.24
N PHE A 20 9.33 -12.15 12.51
CA PHE A 20 8.98 -11.14 11.53
C PHE A 20 10.11 -10.11 11.51
N PRO A 21 10.55 -9.65 10.33
CA PRO A 21 11.48 -8.53 10.22
C PRO A 21 11.00 -7.34 11.05
N SER A 22 11.86 -6.82 11.91
CA SER A 22 11.60 -5.61 12.68
C SER A 22 11.61 -4.39 11.77
N PHE A 23 10.68 -3.47 12.02
CA PHE A 23 10.76 -2.12 11.46
C PHE A 23 11.74 -1.32 12.31
N THR A 24 12.88 -0.92 11.76
CA THR A 24 13.55 0.28 12.27
C THR A 24 12.71 1.48 11.80
N GLN A 25 11.88 2.01 12.70
CA GLN A 25 11.45 3.39 12.56
C GLN A 25 12.72 4.24 12.70
N THR A 26 13.24 4.77 11.60
CA THR A 26 14.10 5.94 11.70
C THR A 26 13.22 7.07 12.22
N SER A 27 13.27 7.28 13.53
CA SER A 27 12.78 8.48 14.19
C SER A 27 13.64 9.66 13.72
N GLU A 28 13.40 10.19 12.52
CA GLU A 28 13.85 11.54 12.17
C GLU A 28 12.92 12.54 12.88
N LEU A 29 13.03 12.60 14.20
CA LEU A 29 12.39 13.62 15.04
C LEU A 29 13.33 13.93 16.20
N SER A 30 14.53 14.41 15.86
CA SER A 30 15.38 15.13 16.79
C SER A 30 16.41 15.97 16.04
N SER A 31 16.02 17.17 15.64
CA SER A 31 16.92 18.31 15.73
C SER A 31 16.17 19.44 16.42
N LYS A 32 16.51 19.66 17.70
CA LYS A 32 16.22 20.93 18.36
C LYS A 32 17.03 21.99 17.60
N SER A 33 16.38 23.02 17.06
CA SER A 33 17.05 24.28 16.76
C SER A 33 16.22 25.44 17.26
N ASN A 34 16.87 26.29 18.06
CA ASN A 34 16.36 27.58 18.54
C ASN A 34 15.69 28.36 17.41
N ALA A 35 14.40 28.65 17.54
CA ALA A 35 13.66 29.44 16.58
C ALA A 35 13.46 30.87 17.11
N ASN A 36 14.25 31.80 16.58
CA ASN A 36 13.90 33.22 16.53
C ASN A 36 12.81 33.42 15.45
N ALA A 37 11.72 34.09 15.82
CA ALA A 37 10.66 34.83 15.09
C ALA A 37 10.27 34.58 13.59
N THR A 38 10.96 33.75 12.80
CA THR A 38 10.58 33.38 11.41
C THR A 38 9.83 32.05 11.32
N SER A 39 9.62 31.35 12.45
CA SER A 39 9.01 30.02 12.53
C SER A 39 7.48 30.01 12.49
N SER A 40 6.81 31.13 12.76
CA SER A 40 5.35 31.21 12.83
C SER A 40 4.69 31.04 11.46
N PHE A 41 5.18 31.72 10.42
CA PHE A 41 4.64 31.59 9.05
C PHE A 41 4.86 30.20 8.44
N ALA A 42 6.04 29.61 8.64
CA ALA A 42 6.33 28.25 8.16
C ALA A 42 5.44 27.21 8.87
N THR A 43 5.21 27.38 10.18
CA THR A 43 4.32 26.49 10.95
C THR A 43 2.86 26.65 10.51
N VAL A 44 2.38 27.88 10.33
CA VAL A 44 1.01 28.13 9.83
C VAL A 44 0.83 27.58 8.41
N SER A 45 1.80 27.76 7.52
CA SER A 45 1.78 27.19 6.17
C SER A 45 1.76 25.66 6.17
N ALA A 46 2.53 25.02 7.06
CA ALA A 46 2.52 23.57 7.24
C ALA A 46 1.18 23.04 7.78
N VAL A 47 0.53 23.80 8.68
CA VAL A 47 -0.81 23.49 9.18
C VAL A 47 -1.86 23.66 8.08
N CYS A 48 -1.85 24.78 7.36
CA CYS A 48 -2.78 25.03 6.25
C CYS A 48 -2.65 23.99 5.15
N SER A 49 -1.42 23.65 4.72
CA SER A 49 -1.19 22.60 3.72
C SER A 49 -1.68 21.24 4.21
N SER A 50 -1.52 20.91 5.49
CA SER A 50 -2.06 19.70 6.10
C SER A 50 -3.59 19.67 6.12
N LEU A 51 -4.25 20.80 6.42
CA LEU A 51 -5.70 20.93 6.37
C LEU A 51 -6.24 20.83 4.94
N CYS A 52 -5.56 21.45 3.97
CA CYS A 52 -5.90 21.30 2.55
C CYS A 52 -5.71 19.85 2.08
N ASP A 53 -4.63 19.18 2.47
CA ASP A 53 -4.39 17.77 2.16
C ASP A 53 -5.45 16.85 2.78
N PHE A 54 -5.89 17.16 4.00
CA PHE A 54 -6.97 16.46 4.69
C PHE A 54 -8.33 16.69 4.02
N GLY A 55 -8.68 17.95 3.74
CA GLY A 55 -9.89 18.32 3.03
C GLY A 55 -9.97 17.70 1.65
N TRP A 56 -8.86 17.71 0.89
CA TRP A 56 -8.76 16.99 -0.38
C TRP A 56 -8.97 15.49 -0.22
N SER A 57 -8.39 14.88 0.83
CA SER A 57 -8.58 13.46 1.09
C SER A 57 -10.04 13.13 1.43
N ILE A 58 -10.74 13.98 2.20
CA ILE A 58 -12.18 13.83 2.45
C ILE A 58 -12.98 13.97 1.16
N LEU A 59 -12.76 15.03 0.39
CA LEU A 59 -13.45 15.27 -0.88
C LEU A 59 -13.26 14.11 -1.85
N LYS A 60 -12.03 13.56 -1.92
CA LYS A 60 -11.73 12.38 -2.72
C LYS A 60 -12.46 11.14 -2.22
N SER A 61 -12.50 10.95 -0.90
CA SER A 61 -13.18 9.83 -0.26
C SER A 61 -14.70 9.84 -0.47
N SER A 62 -15.31 11.02 -0.62
CA SER A 62 -16.78 11.16 -0.63
C SER A 62 -17.38 11.52 -1.99
N LEU A 63 -16.79 12.47 -2.72
CA LEU A 63 -17.45 13.14 -3.85
C LEU A 63 -16.67 13.06 -5.17
N VAL A 64 -15.34 12.94 -5.13
CA VAL A 64 -14.51 13.02 -6.34
C VAL A 64 -14.10 11.62 -6.81
N GLU A 65 -14.81 11.10 -7.80
CA GLU A 65 -14.43 9.85 -8.48
C GLU A 65 -13.19 10.06 -9.37
N ASP A 66 -12.31 9.06 -9.48
CA ASP A 66 -11.25 9.02 -10.50
C ASP A 66 -11.84 8.83 -11.90
N ASP A 67 -11.07 9.22 -12.92
CA ASP A 67 -11.47 9.03 -14.31
C ASP A 67 -11.70 7.54 -14.62
N LYS A 68 -12.55 7.24 -15.60
CA LYS A 68 -12.59 5.89 -16.19
C LYS A 68 -11.28 5.65 -16.92
N THR A 69 -10.64 4.53 -16.65
CA THR A 69 -9.30 4.20 -17.17
C THR A 69 -9.19 2.69 -17.44
N PRO A 70 -8.14 2.20 -18.11
CA PRO A 70 -7.94 0.76 -18.30
C PRO A 70 -7.82 -0.05 -17.00
N ILE A 71 -7.67 0.62 -15.84
CA ILE A 71 -7.59 0.01 -14.51
C ILE A 71 -8.81 0.30 -13.63
N ARG A 72 -9.75 1.15 -14.09
CA ARG A 72 -10.98 1.52 -13.38
C ARG A 72 -12.15 1.59 -14.36
N SER A 73 -13.04 0.59 -14.33
CA SER A 73 -14.24 0.57 -15.20
C SER A 73 -15.21 1.71 -14.87
N GLY A 74 -15.31 2.04 -13.58
CA GLY A 74 -16.27 3.03 -13.08
C GLY A 74 -17.72 2.54 -13.20
N ASP A 75 -17.92 1.24 -13.34
CA ASP A 75 -19.25 0.64 -13.37
C ASP A 75 -19.80 0.48 -11.94
N GLY A 76 -21.12 0.36 -11.82
CA GLY A 76 -21.76 -0.03 -10.57
C GLY A 76 -21.54 -1.52 -10.27
N ALA A 77 -21.58 -1.87 -8.97
CA ALA A 77 -21.59 -3.26 -8.50
C ALA A 77 -20.35 -4.10 -8.90
N VAL A 78 -19.18 -3.45 -9.08
CA VAL A 78 -17.91 -4.14 -9.38
C VAL A 78 -17.57 -5.18 -8.32
N GLU A 79 -17.94 -4.94 -7.06
CA GLU A 79 -17.75 -5.84 -5.93
C GLU A 79 -18.44 -7.21 -6.09
N PHE A 80 -19.46 -7.32 -6.95
CA PHE A 80 -20.17 -8.56 -7.22
C PHE A 80 -19.71 -9.25 -8.52
N ARG A 81 -18.78 -8.63 -9.27
CA ARG A 81 -18.25 -9.20 -10.50
C ARG A 81 -17.18 -10.25 -10.22
N PRO A 82 -16.98 -11.24 -11.11
CA PRO A 82 -15.90 -12.21 -10.96
C PRO A 82 -14.53 -11.53 -10.94
N VAL A 83 -13.67 -11.99 -10.02
CA VAL A 83 -12.29 -11.51 -9.88
C VAL A 83 -11.33 -12.55 -10.44
N GLU A 84 -10.41 -12.13 -11.29
CA GLU A 84 -9.27 -12.95 -11.71
C GLU A 84 -8.05 -12.59 -10.85
N ILE A 85 -7.42 -13.60 -10.25
CA ILE A 85 -6.26 -13.41 -9.38
C ILE A 85 -5.03 -14.00 -10.06
N SER A 86 -4.03 -13.15 -10.26
CA SER A 86 -2.72 -13.57 -10.73
C SER A 86 -1.63 -13.20 -9.73
N THR A 87 -0.51 -13.92 -9.76
CA THR A 87 0.54 -13.79 -8.74
C THR A 87 1.93 -13.70 -9.36
N LEU A 88 2.79 -12.93 -8.74
CA LEU A 88 4.20 -12.80 -9.08
C LEU A 88 5.08 -12.82 -7.82
N ALA A 89 6.37 -13.09 -7.99
CA ALA A 89 7.32 -13.11 -6.88
C ALA A 89 8.64 -12.48 -7.30
N PHE A 90 9.13 -11.55 -6.50
CA PHE A 90 10.45 -10.93 -6.66
C PHE A 90 11.38 -11.31 -5.52
N SER A 91 12.68 -11.22 -5.75
CA SER A 91 13.66 -11.33 -4.66
C SER A 91 13.55 -10.12 -3.74
N LEU A 92 13.34 -10.35 -2.44
CA LEU A 92 13.35 -9.27 -1.46
C LEU A 92 14.75 -8.64 -1.34
N ASP A 93 15.80 -9.41 -1.65
CA ASP A 93 17.18 -8.91 -1.62
C ASP A 93 17.44 -7.91 -2.75
N GLN A 94 16.90 -8.15 -3.95
CA GLN A 94 16.95 -7.17 -5.04
C GLN A 94 16.18 -5.89 -4.70
N VAL A 95 15.02 -6.02 -4.05
CA VAL A 95 14.26 -4.86 -3.56
C VAL A 95 15.06 -4.08 -2.51
N LYS A 96 15.74 -4.77 -1.60
CA LYS A 96 16.64 -4.14 -0.62
C LYS A 96 17.82 -3.43 -1.28
N GLN A 97 18.43 -4.03 -2.31
CA GLN A 97 19.49 -3.39 -3.08
C GLN A 97 19.03 -2.06 -3.72
N ILE A 98 17.84 -2.05 -4.35
CA ILE A 98 17.26 -0.81 -4.89
C ILE A 98 17.06 0.22 -3.77
N LYS A 99 16.46 -0.21 -2.65
CA LYS A 99 16.22 0.63 -1.47
C LYS A 99 17.52 1.27 -0.97
N ASP A 100 18.59 0.50 -0.83
CA ASP A 100 19.87 0.97 -0.31
C ASP A 100 20.57 1.91 -1.30
N LYS A 101 20.58 1.60 -2.60
CA LYS A 101 21.14 2.47 -3.65
C LYS A 101 20.42 3.81 -3.75
N LEU A 102 19.09 3.81 -3.68
CA LEU A 102 18.28 5.03 -3.79
C LEU A 102 18.08 5.76 -2.45
N ARG A 103 18.52 5.17 -1.32
CA ARG A 103 18.30 5.69 0.05
C ARG A 103 16.82 6.03 0.33
N VAL A 104 15.94 5.07 0.05
CA VAL A 104 14.47 5.18 0.24
C VAL A 104 13.94 4.07 1.16
N ALA A 105 12.64 4.06 1.49
CA ALA A 105 12.06 2.93 2.21
C ALA A 105 11.67 1.78 1.26
N ILE A 106 11.60 0.55 1.77
CA ILE A 106 11.15 -0.62 0.99
C ILE A 106 9.74 -0.39 0.43
N ASN A 107 8.85 0.21 1.21
CA ASN A 107 7.50 0.53 0.76
C ASN A 107 7.48 1.55 -0.39
N ASP A 108 8.42 2.50 -0.42
CA ASP A 108 8.53 3.47 -1.52
C ASP A 108 8.92 2.76 -2.82
N VAL A 109 9.87 1.80 -2.74
CA VAL A 109 10.29 0.97 -3.88
C VAL A 109 9.12 0.13 -4.39
N ILE A 110 8.43 -0.59 -3.51
CA ILE A 110 7.30 -1.45 -3.87
C ILE A 110 6.19 -0.64 -4.54
N ALA A 111 5.75 0.45 -3.92
CA ALA A 111 4.69 1.29 -4.45
C ALA A 111 5.11 1.98 -5.75
N GLY A 112 6.36 2.43 -5.85
CA GLY A 112 6.92 3.01 -7.09
C GLY A 112 6.92 2.02 -8.25
N ILE A 113 7.31 0.76 -8.03
CA ILE A 113 7.25 -0.29 -9.06
C ILE A 113 5.81 -0.58 -9.47
N ILE A 114 4.87 -0.66 -8.51
CA ILE A 114 3.45 -0.86 -8.80
C ILE A 114 2.90 0.28 -9.65
N PHE A 115 3.19 1.53 -9.30
CA PHE A 115 2.74 2.69 -10.07
C PHE A 115 3.36 2.73 -11.47
N CYS A 116 4.65 2.44 -11.58
CA CYS A 116 5.35 2.32 -12.85
C CYS A 116 4.71 1.26 -13.75
N GLY A 117 4.50 0.03 -13.24
CA GLY A 117 3.87 -1.05 -14.00
C GLY A 117 2.42 -0.76 -14.35
N THR A 118 1.68 -0.09 -13.47
CA THR A 118 0.32 0.38 -13.77
C THR A 118 0.32 1.35 -14.95
N ARG A 119 1.22 2.33 -14.96
CA ARG A 119 1.31 3.30 -16.07
C ARG A 119 1.75 2.62 -17.37
N LEU A 120 2.69 1.69 -17.32
CA LEU A 120 3.06 0.88 -18.50
C LEU A 120 1.86 0.12 -19.07
N TYR A 121 1.03 -0.48 -18.22
CA TYR A 121 -0.19 -1.16 -18.65
C TYR A 121 -1.21 -0.19 -19.28
N MET A 122 -1.45 0.96 -18.64
CA MET A 122 -2.37 1.97 -19.16
C MET A 122 -1.91 2.51 -20.53
N GLN A 123 -0.61 2.78 -20.69
CA GLN A 123 -0.02 3.23 -21.96
C GLN A 123 -0.19 2.19 -23.06
N GLY A 124 0.04 0.90 -22.75
CA GLY A 124 -0.15 -0.20 -23.70
C GLY A 124 -1.60 -0.36 -24.18
N ARG A 125 -2.58 0.20 -23.46
CA ARG A 125 -4.01 0.19 -23.83
C ARG A 125 -4.45 1.42 -24.63
N GLY A 126 -3.62 2.46 -24.76
CA GLY A 126 -3.85 3.61 -25.63
C GLY A 126 -3.37 4.96 -25.09
N ASN A 127 -2.76 5.77 -25.96
CA ASN A 127 -2.09 7.04 -25.60
C ASN A 127 -3.01 8.12 -24.97
N LYS A 128 -4.33 8.08 -25.22
CA LYS A 128 -5.28 9.09 -24.69
C LYS A 128 -5.45 9.04 -23.17
N MET A 129 -5.07 7.95 -22.51
CA MET A 129 -5.27 7.75 -21.06
C MET A 129 -3.99 7.98 -20.26
N GLN A 130 -2.94 8.54 -20.89
CA GLN A 130 -1.65 8.77 -20.24
C GLN A 130 -1.75 9.76 -19.07
N ASN A 131 -2.66 10.73 -19.17
CA ASN A 131 -2.84 11.83 -18.20
C ASN A 131 -4.15 11.72 -17.38
N SER A 132 -4.84 10.57 -17.44
CA SER A 132 -6.06 10.38 -16.65
C SER A 132 -5.70 10.29 -15.16
N ASN A 133 -6.46 11.00 -14.32
CA ASN A 133 -6.26 10.99 -12.89
C ASN A 133 -6.50 9.59 -12.33
N SER A 134 -5.51 9.07 -11.62
CA SER A 134 -5.59 7.77 -10.97
C SER A 134 -5.05 7.87 -9.56
N THR A 135 -5.84 7.41 -8.60
CA THR A 135 -5.52 7.44 -7.18
C THR A 135 -5.46 6.02 -6.65
N ALA A 136 -4.35 5.70 -5.99
CA ALA A 136 -4.19 4.47 -5.23
C ALA A 136 -4.49 4.72 -3.76
N LEU A 137 -5.29 3.83 -3.16
CA LEU A 137 -5.46 3.76 -1.72
C LEU A 137 -4.40 2.82 -1.14
N VAL A 138 -3.38 3.41 -0.51
CA VAL A 138 -2.33 2.64 0.17
C VAL A 138 -2.75 2.43 1.62
N LEU A 139 -2.94 1.16 2.01
CA LEU A 139 -3.34 0.82 3.37
C LEU A 139 -2.14 0.92 4.31
N LEU A 140 -2.33 1.66 5.40
CA LEU A 140 -1.37 1.77 6.48
C LEU A 140 -1.93 1.04 7.70
N ASN A 141 -1.14 0.13 8.27
CA ASN A 141 -1.44 -0.46 9.57
C ASN A 141 -1.25 0.61 10.65
N THR A 142 -2.30 0.91 11.43
CA THR A 142 -2.29 1.92 12.50
C THR A 142 -2.12 1.31 13.89
N ARG A 143 -1.88 -0.01 13.98
CA ARG A 143 -1.56 -0.63 15.26
C ARG A 143 -0.18 -0.13 15.72
N ASN A 144 -0.13 0.45 16.91
CA ASN A 144 1.12 0.72 17.63
C ASN A 144 1.70 -0.60 18.16
N ILE A 145 2.26 -1.43 17.27
CA ILE A 145 2.85 -2.72 17.61
C ILE A 145 4.21 -2.82 16.93
N ASP A 146 5.26 -2.95 17.74
CA ASP A 146 6.53 -3.49 17.28
C ASP A 146 6.39 -4.99 17.03
N GLY A 147 6.26 -5.36 15.76
CA GLY A 147 6.28 -6.75 15.31
C GLY A 147 4.95 -7.50 15.43
N TYR A 148 5.05 -8.83 15.48
CA TYR A 148 3.89 -9.73 15.58
C TYR A 148 3.52 -9.98 17.05
N LYS A 149 2.22 -9.90 17.37
CA LYS A 149 1.67 -10.34 18.67
C LYS A 149 0.80 -11.56 18.48
N SER A 150 0.91 -12.50 19.41
CA SER A 150 0.10 -13.72 19.40
C SER A 150 -1.38 -13.42 19.66
N LEU A 151 -2.28 -14.27 19.16
CA LEU A 151 -3.73 -14.15 19.46
C LEU A 151 -4.00 -14.09 20.97
N LYS A 152 -3.30 -14.92 21.74
CA LYS A 152 -3.42 -14.98 23.20
C LYS A 152 -3.06 -13.66 23.88
N GLU A 153 -2.15 -12.87 23.32
CA GLU A 153 -1.82 -11.53 23.81
C GLU A 153 -2.85 -10.48 23.37
N MET A 154 -3.38 -10.59 22.16
CA MET A 154 -4.29 -9.62 21.56
C MET A 154 -5.72 -9.68 22.12
N VAL A 155 -6.11 -10.81 22.71
CA VAL A 155 -7.45 -11.01 23.32
C VAL A 155 -7.48 -10.58 24.80
N LYS A 156 -6.32 -10.35 25.44
CA LYS A 156 -6.27 -9.86 26.82
C LYS A 156 -6.80 -8.43 26.92
N VAL A 157 -7.83 -8.24 27.76
CA VAL A 157 -8.49 -6.94 28.00
C VAL A 157 -7.50 -5.94 28.63
N GLY A 158 -7.55 -4.67 28.20
CA GLY A 158 -6.81 -3.56 28.83
C GLY A 158 -5.43 -3.23 28.24
N LYS A 159 -5.04 -3.81 27.10
CA LYS A 159 -3.79 -3.45 26.40
C LYS A 159 -4.06 -2.65 25.12
N GLU A 160 -3.14 -1.76 24.74
CA GLU A 160 -3.17 -0.94 23.50
C GLU A 160 -3.34 -1.78 22.21
N THR A 161 -3.09 -3.09 22.29
CA THR A 161 -2.97 -4.02 21.16
C THR A 161 -4.13 -5.01 21.08
N ALA A 162 -5.36 -4.50 21.21
CA ALA A 162 -6.57 -5.31 21.11
C ALA A 162 -6.76 -5.95 19.72
N TRP A 163 -7.40 -7.11 19.71
CA TRP A 163 -7.79 -7.85 18.51
C TRP A 163 -8.67 -7.01 17.55
N GLY A 164 -8.45 -7.18 16.23
CA GLY A 164 -9.21 -6.51 15.18
C GLY A 164 -8.34 -5.72 14.19
N ASN A 165 -8.86 -5.47 12.99
CA ASN A 165 -8.15 -4.71 11.95
C ASN A 165 -8.14 -3.22 12.31
N ARG A 166 -6.94 -2.63 12.38
CA ARG A 166 -6.76 -1.18 12.55
C ARG A 166 -5.90 -0.70 11.41
N PHE A 167 -6.51 0.04 10.51
CA PHE A 167 -5.83 0.57 9.34
C PHE A 167 -6.41 1.94 9.00
N THR A 168 -5.66 2.68 8.21
CA THR A 168 -6.10 3.93 7.58
C THR A 168 -5.70 3.90 6.11
N PHE A 169 -6.37 4.72 5.31
CA PHE A 169 -6.12 4.83 3.89
C PHE A 169 -5.30 6.07 3.60
N LEU A 170 -4.24 5.89 2.82
CA LEU A 170 -3.46 6.97 2.25
C LEU A 170 -3.83 7.14 0.78
N HIS A 171 -4.37 8.30 0.42
CA HIS A 171 -4.57 8.67 -0.97
C HIS A 171 -3.21 9.02 -1.59
N ALA A 172 -2.74 8.17 -2.49
CA ALA A 172 -1.53 8.38 -3.26
C ALA A 172 -1.88 8.49 -4.75
N SER A 173 -1.70 9.67 -5.32
CA SER A 173 -1.84 9.84 -6.77
C SER A 173 -0.79 8.99 -7.48
N VAL A 174 -1.21 8.23 -8.49
CA VAL A 174 -0.31 7.46 -9.35
C VAL A 174 0.45 8.46 -10.22
N PRO A 175 1.79 8.58 -10.12
CA PRO A 175 2.53 9.57 -10.88
C PRO A 175 2.31 9.41 -12.39
N ASP A 176 2.17 10.52 -13.12
CA ASP A 176 2.19 10.48 -14.57
C ASP A 176 3.62 10.25 -15.07
N PRO A 177 3.79 9.47 -16.16
CA PRO A 177 5.08 9.37 -16.85
C PRO A 177 5.44 10.75 -17.42
N ILE A 178 6.68 11.19 -17.23
CA ILE A 178 7.18 12.44 -17.85
C ILE A 178 7.15 12.23 -19.37
N ILE A 179 6.47 13.12 -20.09
CA ILE A 179 6.20 12.99 -21.54
C ILE A 179 7.43 13.41 -22.37
N ASP A 180 8.29 14.30 -21.84
CA ASP A 180 9.35 14.97 -22.62
C ASP A 180 10.80 14.53 -22.29
N GLU A 181 11.01 13.60 -21.35
CA GLU A 181 12.34 13.06 -21.06
C GLU A 181 12.31 11.53 -21.03
N THR A 182 13.45 10.90 -21.31
CA THR A 182 13.62 9.44 -21.31
C THR A 182 12.92 8.79 -20.12
N PHE A 183 12.08 7.80 -20.38
CA PHE A 183 11.33 7.08 -19.34
C PHE A 183 12.28 6.61 -18.23
N ASN A 184 12.19 7.25 -17.07
CA ASN A 184 13.01 6.92 -15.92
C ASN A 184 12.19 6.16 -14.87
N PRO A 185 12.37 4.83 -14.72
CA PRO A 185 11.62 4.04 -13.76
C PRO A 185 11.95 4.40 -12.29
N LEU A 186 13.09 5.07 -12.03
CA LEU A 186 13.46 5.52 -10.69
C LEU A 186 12.64 6.72 -10.23
N GLU A 187 12.17 7.55 -11.17
CA GLU A 187 11.37 8.73 -10.85
C GLU A 187 10.05 8.35 -10.18
N PHE A 188 9.46 7.23 -10.58
CA PHE A 188 8.28 6.68 -9.90
C PHE A 188 8.56 6.40 -8.42
N VAL A 189 9.72 5.86 -8.08
CA VAL A 189 10.12 5.59 -6.69
C VAL A 189 10.29 6.90 -5.91
N PHE A 190 10.99 7.89 -6.49
CA PHE A 190 11.22 9.17 -5.83
C PHE A 190 9.94 9.99 -5.65
N ARG A 191 9.06 10.06 -6.66
CA ARG A 191 7.75 10.70 -6.55
C ARG A 191 6.87 10.02 -5.52
N THR A 192 6.90 8.69 -5.48
CA THR A 192 6.15 7.91 -4.47
C THR A 192 6.64 8.23 -3.06
N LYS A 193 7.96 8.24 -2.83
CA LYS A 193 8.56 8.67 -1.55
C LYS A 193 8.09 10.08 -1.17
N LYS A 194 8.07 11.03 -2.11
CA LYS A 194 7.61 12.40 -1.86
C LYS A 194 6.12 12.45 -1.45
N ILE A 195 5.26 11.73 -2.16
CA ILE A 195 3.82 11.64 -1.86
C ILE A 195 3.60 11.01 -0.48
N ILE A 196 4.22 9.86 -0.20
CA ILE A 196 4.06 9.14 1.07
C ILE A 196 4.63 9.96 2.23
N LYS A 197 5.82 10.55 2.08
CA LYS A 197 6.43 11.40 3.12
C LYS A 197 5.52 12.58 3.44
N LYS A 198 5.04 13.31 2.43
CA LYS A 198 4.13 14.45 2.60
C LYS A 198 2.88 14.06 3.37
N LYS A 199 2.23 12.95 2.98
CA LYS A 199 1.00 12.52 3.62
C LYS A 199 1.23 11.97 5.03
N ARG A 200 2.33 11.25 5.29
CA ARG A 200 2.69 10.76 6.64
C ARG A 200 3.07 11.88 7.61
N SER A 201 3.76 12.92 7.15
CA SER A 201 4.10 14.08 7.99
C SER A 201 2.89 14.98 8.29
N SER A 202 1.77 14.75 7.62
CA SER A 202 0.55 15.51 7.83
C SER A 202 -0.30 14.92 8.96
N LEU A 203 -0.89 15.80 9.78
CA LEU A 203 -1.95 15.43 10.73
C LEU A 203 -3.14 14.73 10.05
N ALA A 204 -3.28 14.87 8.73
CA ALA A 204 -4.31 14.23 7.92
C ALA A 204 -4.41 12.71 8.13
N VAL A 205 -3.30 11.98 8.31
CA VAL A 205 -3.34 10.52 8.51
C VAL A 205 -3.99 10.16 9.85
N HIS A 206 -3.68 10.92 10.90
CA HIS A 206 -4.29 10.76 12.22
C HIS A 206 -5.78 11.12 12.18
N LEU A 207 -6.11 12.26 11.57
CA LEU A 207 -7.49 12.73 11.43
C LEU A 207 -8.35 11.76 10.60
N THR A 208 -7.81 11.19 9.52
CA THR A 208 -8.54 10.21 8.68
C THR A 208 -8.76 8.89 9.42
N GLY A 209 -7.79 8.46 10.24
CA GLY A 209 -7.97 7.31 11.13
C GLY A 209 -9.05 7.57 12.19
N GLN A 210 -9.07 8.77 12.77
CA GLN A 210 -10.10 9.19 13.72
C GLN A 210 -11.49 9.29 13.08
N ILE A 211 -11.62 9.70 11.81
CA ILE A 211 -12.91 9.73 11.11
C ILE A 211 -13.56 8.35 11.12
N LEU A 212 -12.83 7.31 10.74
CA LEU A 212 -13.37 5.94 10.70
C LEU A 212 -13.82 5.46 12.08
N GLU A 213 -13.02 5.71 13.12
CA GLU A 213 -13.37 5.34 14.49
C GLU A 213 -14.57 6.14 15.02
N THR A 214 -14.63 7.44 14.71
CA THR A 214 -15.72 8.35 15.09
C THR A 214 -17.02 7.95 14.40
N LEU A 215 -16.99 7.71 13.09
CA LEU A 215 -18.14 7.22 12.32
C LEU A 215 -18.67 5.92 12.91
N ARG A 216 -17.78 4.95 13.18
CA ARG A 216 -18.17 3.68 13.80
C ARG A 216 -18.81 3.87 15.17
N LYS A 217 -18.26 4.78 16.00
CA LYS A 217 -18.73 5.01 17.38
C LYS A 217 -20.09 5.73 17.43
N TYR A 218 -20.29 6.74 16.58
CA TYR A 218 -21.47 7.62 16.67
C TYR A 218 -22.56 7.30 15.64
N ARG A 219 -22.21 6.76 14.47
CA ARG A 219 -23.18 6.45 13.39
C ARG A 219 -23.31 4.95 13.11
N GLY A 220 -22.61 4.12 13.86
CA GLY A 220 -22.67 2.67 13.74
C GLY A 220 -21.79 2.08 12.63
N PRO A 221 -21.69 0.75 12.57
CA PRO A 221 -20.85 0.04 11.62
C PRO A 221 -21.31 0.19 10.17
N GLU A 222 -22.62 0.35 9.91
CA GLU A 222 -23.20 0.50 8.58
C GLU A 222 -22.73 1.81 7.92
N ALA A 223 -22.74 2.92 8.66
CA ALA A 223 -22.25 4.20 8.16
C ALA A 223 -20.74 4.18 7.87
N ALA A 224 -19.96 3.50 8.73
CA ALA A 224 -18.54 3.30 8.48
C ALA A 224 -18.29 2.42 7.25
N ALA A 225 -19.09 1.36 7.05
CA ALA A 225 -19.02 0.51 5.87
C ALA A 225 -19.37 1.26 4.59
N GLN A 226 -20.43 2.08 4.60
CA GLN A 226 -20.80 2.94 3.49
C GLN A 226 -19.68 3.93 3.13
N TYR A 227 -19.07 4.58 4.13
CA TYR A 227 -17.93 5.46 3.90
C TYR A 227 -16.75 4.75 3.24
N ILE A 228 -16.38 3.56 3.75
CA ILE A 228 -15.30 2.74 3.15
C ILE A 228 -15.67 2.32 1.73
N HIS A 229 -16.92 1.94 1.49
CA HIS A 229 -17.42 1.55 0.17
C HIS A 229 -17.28 2.70 -0.83
N THR A 230 -17.77 3.90 -0.49
CA THR A 230 -17.66 5.09 -1.35
C THR A 230 -16.20 5.45 -1.61
N LEU A 231 -15.35 5.42 -0.58
CA LEU A 231 -13.92 5.67 -0.70
C LEU A 231 -13.24 4.72 -1.70
N LEU A 232 -13.51 3.41 -1.58
CA LEU A 232 -12.98 2.40 -2.49
C LEU A 232 -13.50 2.62 -3.92
N LYS A 233 -14.80 2.86 -4.09
CA LYS A 233 -15.44 3.10 -5.39
C LYS A 233 -14.88 4.31 -6.13
N ASN A 234 -14.54 5.36 -5.40
CA ASN A 234 -14.08 6.63 -5.97
C ASN A 234 -12.61 6.60 -6.40
N SER A 235 -11.85 5.55 -6.05
CA SER A 235 -10.42 5.43 -6.34
C SER A 235 -10.13 4.34 -7.38
N SER A 236 -9.04 4.49 -8.14
CA SER A 236 -8.68 3.55 -9.21
C SER A 236 -8.12 2.21 -8.74
N MET A 237 -7.42 2.17 -7.61
CA MET A 237 -6.84 0.92 -7.11
C MET A 237 -6.60 0.93 -5.60
N THR A 238 -6.38 -0.26 -5.03
CA THR A 238 -5.90 -0.43 -3.66
C THR A 238 -4.57 -1.17 -3.60
N ILE A 239 -3.66 -0.71 -2.73
CA ILE A 239 -2.41 -1.40 -2.40
C ILE A 239 -2.39 -1.72 -0.90
N SER A 240 -2.35 -3.01 -0.57
CA SER A 240 -2.16 -3.48 0.80
C SER A 240 -0.84 -4.23 0.93
N ASN A 241 -0.04 -3.89 1.94
CA ASN A 241 1.26 -4.53 2.16
C ASN A 241 1.34 -5.10 3.59
N MET A 242 1.79 -6.34 3.72
CA MET A 242 2.01 -7.02 4.99
C MET A 242 3.39 -7.66 5.05
N ILE A 243 4.06 -7.50 6.18
CA ILE A 243 5.25 -8.29 6.47
C ILE A 243 4.81 -9.68 6.90
N GLY A 244 5.23 -10.70 6.14
CA GLY A 244 5.11 -12.09 6.55
C GLY A 244 6.41 -12.62 7.16
N PRO A 245 6.40 -13.88 7.62
CA PRO A 245 7.49 -14.46 8.40
C PRO A 245 8.76 -14.68 7.58
N ALA A 246 9.89 -14.64 8.29
CA ALA A 246 11.21 -14.85 7.69
C ALA A 246 11.46 -16.32 7.33
N GLU A 247 10.96 -17.24 8.16
CA GLU A 247 11.14 -18.67 8.02
C GLU A 247 10.08 -19.34 7.14
N GLN A 248 10.40 -20.55 6.67
CA GLN A 248 9.41 -21.41 6.04
C GLN A 248 8.42 -21.91 7.09
N MET A 249 7.14 -21.90 6.72
CA MET A 249 6.05 -22.36 7.56
C MET A 249 5.61 -23.75 7.08
N ALA A 250 4.99 -24.50 7.96
CA ALA A 250 4.31 -25.74 7.64
C ALA A 250 2.86 -25.71 8.13
N LEU A 251 1.96 -26.29 7.33
CA LEU A 251 0.58 -26.58 7.68
C LEU A 251 0.42 -28.10 7.76
N ALA A 252 0.04 -28.63 8.92
CA ALA A 252 -0.04 -30.08 9.14
C ALA A 252 1.24 -30.81 8.67
N ASP A 253 2.40 -30.29 9.07
CA ASP A 253 3.74 -30.79 8.72
C ASP A 253 4.09 -30.76 7.20
N HIS A 254 3.27 -30.13 6.38
CA HIS A 254 3.57 -29.88 4.96
C HIS A 254 4.17 -28.48 4.77
N PRO A 255 5.43 -28.37 4.28
CA PRO A 255 6.07 -27.08 4.06
C PRO A 255 5.34 -26.23 3.01
N ILE A 256 5.07 -24.97 3.37
CA ILE A 256 4.42 -24.00 2.49
C ILE A 256 5.47 -23.41 1.54
N LYS A 257 5.24 -23.52 0.22
CA LYS A 257 6.15 -22.99 -0.82
C LYS A 257 6.00 -21.49 -1.05
N GLY A 258 4.84 -20.93 -0.76
CA GLY A 258 4.52 -19.51 -0.98
C GLY A 258 3.22 -19.14 -0.29
N LEU A 259 3.14 -17.88 0.15
CA LEU A 259 1.95 -17.32 0.77
C LEU A 259 1.59 -16.01 0.07
N TYR A 260 0.33 -15.91 -0.32
CA TYR A 260 -0.30 -14.73 -0.88
C TYR A 260 -1.60 -14.49 -0.10
N PHE A 261 -2.10 -13.26 -0.11
CA PHE A 261 -3.42 -12.93 0.39
C PHE A 261 -4.11 -12.06 -0.66
N MET A 262 -5.44 -12.03 -0.67
CA MET A 262 -6.21 -11.16 -1.54
C MET A 262 -7.43 -10.65 -0.77
N VAL A 263 -7.81 -9.41 -1.04
CA VAL A 263 -9.11 -8.87 -0.60
C VAL A 263 -10.02 -8.88 -1.81
N VAL A 264 -11.15 -9.59 -1.71
CA VAL A 264 -12.16 -9.71 -2.78
C VAL A 264 -13.49 -9.12 -2.30
N GLY A 265 -14.38 -8.80 -3.22
CA GLY A 265 -15.68 -8.20 -2.89
C GLY A 265 -15.59 -6.72 -2.49
N VAL A 266 -14.61 -6.00 -3.03
CA VAL A 266 -14.47 -4.55 -2.87
C VAL A 266 -14.90 -3.84 -4.17
N PRO A 267 -15.44 -2.61 -4.11
CA PRO A 267 -15.96 -1.90 -5.29
C PRO A 267 -14.82 -1.29 -6.13
N GLN A 268 -13.85 -2.11 -6.54
CA GLN A 268 -12.67 -1.71 -7.30
C GLN A 268 -12.28 -2.75 -8.34
N SER A 269 -11.92 -2.28 -9.54
CA SER A 269 -11.49 -3.17 -10.63
C SER A 269 -10.06 -3.69 -10.46
N LEU A 270 -9.23 -3.05 -9.63
CA LEU A 270 -7.82 -3.42 -9.42
C LEU A 270 -7.47 -3.37 -7.92
N THR A 271 -7.10 -4.53 -7.37
CA THR A 271 -6.61 -4.68 -6.00
C THR A 271 -5.24 -5.36 -6.02
N ILE A 272 -4.25 -4.76 -5.37
CA ILE A 272 -2.90 -5.27 -5.30
C ILE A 272 -2.53 -5.51 -3.84
N THR A 273 -2.04 -6.71 -3.57
CA THR A 273 -1.68 -7.18 -2.23
C THR A 273 -0.25 -7.68 -2.25
N VAL A 274 0.55 -7.23 -1.29
CA VAL A 274 1.98 -7.48 -1.22
C VAL A 274 2.32 -8.11 0.12
N MET A 275 3.07 -9.22 0.10
CA MET A 275 3.55 -9.89 1.30
C MET A 275 5.01 -10.28 1.18
N SER A 276 5.81 -10.04 2.22
CA SER A 276 7.13 -10.69 2.32
C SER A 276 7.00 -12.09 2.89
N TYR A 277 7.58 -13.11 2.26
CA TYR A 277 7.64 -14.47 2.80
C TYR A 277 8.87 -15.19 2.29
N MET A 278 9.67 -15.79 3.20
CA MET A 278 10.91 -16.50 2.85
C MET A 278 11.84 -15.70 1.92
N ARG A 279 12.17 -14.46 2.31
CA ARG A 279 13.01 -13.53 1.50
C ARG A 279 12.49 -13.27 0.07
N LYS A 280 11.23 -13.58 -0.22
CA LYS A 280 10.57 -13.22 -1.48
C LYS A 280 9.48 -12.20 -1.21
N LEU A 281 9.42 -11.20 -2.08
CA LEU A 281 8.28 -10.30 -2.16
C LEU A 281 7.22 -10.95 -3.04
N ARG A 282 6.09 -11.32 -2.44
CA ARG A 282 4.95 -12.00 -3.07
C ARG A 282 3.91 -10.95 -3.38
N ILE A 283 3.56 -10.76 -4.65
CA ILE A 283 2.49 -9.83 -5.06
C ILE A 283 1.36 -10.66 -5.67
N ALA A 284 0.15 -10.43 -5.19
CA ALA A 284 -1.07 -10.91 -5.84
C ALA A 284 -1.83 -9.70 -6.38
N VAL A 285 -2.35 -9.86 -7.59
CA VAL A 285 -3.11 -8.86 -8.34
C VAL A 285 -4.50 -9.45 -8.57
N GLY A 286 -5.51 -8.85 -7.95
CA GLY A 286 -6.91 -9.16 -8.18
C GLY A 286 -7.49 -8.13 -9.13
N VAL A 287 -8.03 -8.60 -10.25
CA VAL A 287 -8.59 -7.74 -11.28
C VAL A 287 -10.03 -8.11 -11.63
N GLU A 288 -10.80 -7.13 -12.08
CA GLU A 288 -12.13 -7.37 -12.66
C GLU A 288 -12.01 -8.21 -13.92
N LYS A 289 -12.53 -9.45 -13.85
CA LYS A 289 -12.41 -10.43 -14.92
C LYS A 289 -13.13 -9.94 -16.18
N GLY A 290 -12.43 -10.00 -17.32
CA GLY A 290 -12.94 -9.56 -18.62
C GLY A 290 -12.79 -8.06 -18.88
N PHE A 291 -12.44 -7.25 -17.87
CA PHE A 291 -12.13 -5.83 -18.05
C PHE A 291 -10.62 -5.59 -18.13
N ILE A 292 -9.86 -6.07 -17.14
CA ILE A 292 -8.39 -5.95 -17.10
C ILE A 292 -7.78 -7.29 -17.54
N ASP A 293 -6.81 -7.24 -18.46
CA ASP A 293 -6.01 -8.42 -18.79
C ASP A 293 -4.96 -8.64 -17.71
N SER A 294 -5.19 -9.65 -16.87
CA SER A 294 -4.35 -9.97 -15.72
C SER A 294 -2.92 -10.35 -16.13
N GLN A 295 -2.75 -11.08 -17.24
CA GLN A 295 -1.44 -11.53 -17.70
C GLN A 295 -0.61 -10.35 -18.22
N ASN A 296 -1.21 -9.51 -19.05
CA ASN A 296 -0.55 -8.30 -19.54
C ASN A 296 -0.20 -7.35 -18.37
N PHE A 297 -1.11 -7.16 -17.41
CA PHE A 297 -0.83 -6.35 -16.22
C PHE A 297 0.37 -6.90 -15.40
N ILE A 298 0.46 -8.22 -15.20
CA ILE A 298 1.62 -8.84 -14.55
C ILE A 298 2.89 -8.63 -15.36
N SER A 299 2.85 -8.79 -16.69
CA SER A 299 4.01 -8.53 -17.54
C SER A 299 4.49 -7.09 -17.42
N CYS A 300 3.59 -6.11 -17.33
CA CYS A 300 3.94 -4.71 -17.07
C CYS A 300 4.58 -4.50 -15.68
N LEU A 301 4.07 -5.15 -14.63
CA LEU A 301 4.68 -5.11 -13.30
C LEU A 301 6.08 -5.73 -13.28
N GLN A 302 6.27 -6.86 -13.96
CA GLN A 302 7.57 -7.51 -14.09
C GLN A 302 8.56 -6.64 -14.85
N ASN A 303 8.14 -6.06 -15.98
CA ASN A 303 8.95 -5.13 -16.74
C ASN A 303 9.33 -3.90 -15.90
N ALA A 304 8.39 -3.31 -15.17
CA ALA A 304 8.66 -2.19 -14.26
C ALA A 304 9.74 -2.55 -13.22
N PHE A 305 9.63 -3.72 -12.59
CA PHE A 305 10.64 -4.20 -11.64
C PHE A 305 12.03 -4.32 -12.29
N GLU A 306 12.12 -4.94 -13.46
CA GLU A 306 13.39 -5.13 -14.18
C GLU A 306 14.01 -3.81 -14.60
N LEU A 307 13.22 -2.87 -15.12
CA LEU A 307 13.67 -1.53 -15.49
C LEU A 307 14.18 -0.76 -14.27
N THR A 308 13.43 -0.76 -13.15
CA THR A 308 13.85 -0.11 -11.90
C THR A 308 15.14 -0.73 -11.37
N PHE A 309 15.24 -2.07 -11.35
CA PHE A 309 16.44 -2.77 -10.85
C PHE A 309 17.68 -2.47 -11.72
N LYS A 310 17.53 -2.53 -13.05
CA LYS A 310 18.61 -2.18 -13.99
C LYS A 310 19.04 -0.72 -13.85
N ALA A 311 18.09 0.22 -13.76
CA ALA A 311 18.39 1.64 -13.61
C ALA A 311 19.10 1.92 -12.28
N ALA A 312 18.61 1.38 -11.17
CA ALA A 312 19.22 1.55 -9.85
C ALA A 312 20.67 1.03 -9.83
N ASN A 313 20.96 -0.02 -10.61
CA ASN A 313 22.30 -0.58 -10.69
C ASN A 313 23.28 0.21 -11.57
N LYS A 314 22.79 1.08 -12.45
CA LYS A 314 23.63 1.97 -13.27
C LYS A 314 23.90 3.31 -12.60
N SER A 315 23.07 3.71 -11.64
CA SER A 315 23.14 5.02 -10.97
C SER A 315 24.03 5.06 -9.72
N GLY A 316 24.75 3.98 -9.41
CA GLY A 316 25.55 3.85 -8.18
C GLY A 316 26.95 3.33 -8.44
#